data_AF-A0A2S9JI66-F1
#
_entry.id   AF-A0A2S9JI66-F1
#
_cell.length_a   1.000
_cell.length_b   1.000
_cell.length_c   1.000
_cell.angle_alpha   90.00
_cell.angle_beta   90.00
_cell.angle_gamma   90.00
#
_symmetry.space_group_name_H-M   'P 1'
#
loop_
_entity.id
_entity.type
_entity.pdbx_description
1 polymer ?
#
loop_
_entity_poly.entity_id
_entity_poly.type
_entity_poly.pdbx_seq_one_letter_code
_entity_poly.pdbx_strand_id
1 'polypeptide(L)' 'MHKPNKLNSTAIHLALLQNGQEKGLDFFYKRYYGYLAFRTEKATQDVCVAESIAQEAFLRLWLFRENL' A
#
# COMPACT_ATOMS: atom_id res chain seq x y z
N MET A 1 18.82 10.39 19.08
CA MET A 1 17.62 9.85 18.41
C MET A 1 18.04 8.89 17.30
N HIS A 2 18.02 7.58 17.54
CA HIS A 2 18.22 6.59 16.46
C HIS A 2 16.96 6.56 15.60
N LYS A 3 17.03 7.09 14.37
CA LYS A 3 15.97 6.83 13.37
C LYS A 3 16.05 5.35 13.01
N PRO A 4 14.98 4.55 13.22
CA PRO A 4 15.00 3.17 12.78
C PRO A 4 15.21 3.12 11.26
N ASN A 5 16.12 2.24 10.84
CA ASN A 5 16.53 2.08 9.46
C ASN A 5 15.31 1.69 8.59
N LYS A 6 14.92 2.54 7.63
CA LYS A 6 13.69 2.39 6.79
C LYS A 6 13.57 1.04 6.06
N LEU A 7 14.71 0.39 5.80
CA LEU A 7 14.78 -0.93 5.18
C LEU A 7 14.21 -2.01 6.10
N ASN A 8 14.53 -1.95 7.40
CA ASN A 8 14.04 -2.91 8.38
C ASN A 8 12.53 -2.78 8.58
N SER A 9 11.98 -1.56 8.54
CA SER A 9 10.53 -1.38 8.70
C SER A 9 9.75 -1.97 7.53
N THR A 10 10.24 -1.84 6.29
CA THR A 10 9.51 -2.35 5.12
C THR A 10 9.47 -3.89 5.11
N ALA A 11 10.59 -4.54 5.40
CA ALA A 11 10.67 -6.00 5.48
C ALA A 11 9.77 -6.56 6.59
N ILE A 12 9.74 -5.91 7.76
CA ILE A 12 8.84 -6.30 8.86
C ILE A 12 7.38 -6.22 8.42
N HIS A 13 6.96 -5.11 7.81
CA HIS A 13 5.57 -4.95 7.39
C HIS A 13 5.20 -5.82 6.19
N LEU A 14 6.15 -6.18 5.33
CA LEU A 14 5.95 -7.20 4.29
C LEU A 14 5.67 -8.56 4.91
N ALA A 15 6.46 -8.97 5.90
CA ALA A 15 6.22 -10.23 6.61
C ALA A 15 4.86 -10.22 7.34
N LEU A 16 4.48 -9.09 7.97
CA LEU A 16 3.15 -8.94 8.58
C LEU A 16 2.04 -9.11 7.53
N LEU A 17 2.19 -8.49 6.36
CA LEU A 17 1.24 -8.59 5.25
C LEU A 17 1.10 -10.04 4.74
N GLN A 18 2.22 -10.72 4.45
CA GLN A 18 2.22 -12.11 3.98
C GLN A 18 1.54 -13.06 4.99
N ASN A 19 1.71 -12.81 6.29
CA ASN A 19 1.06 -13.58 7.36
C ASN A 19 -0.42 -13.18 7.60
N GLY A 20 -1.02 -12.36 6.73
CA GLY A 20 -2.41 -11.94 6.88
C GLY A 20 -2.67 -10.99 8.05
N GLN A 21 -1.64 -10.28 8.53
CA GLN A 21 -1.81 -9.25 9.55
C GLN A 21 -2.08 -7.89 8.91
N GLU A 22 -3.24 -7.30 9.21
CA GLU A 22 -3.69 -6.01 8.65
C GLU A 22 -2.70 -4.86 8.87
N LYS A 23 -1.89 -4.91 9.93
CA LYS A 23 -0.82 -3.93 10.20
C LYS A 23 0.18 -3.81 9.04
N GLY A 24 0.44 -4.91 8.33
CA GLY A 24 1.26 -4.89 7.13
C GLY A 24 0.60 -4.06 6.02
N LEU A 25 -0.66 -4.35 5.71
CA LEU A 25 -1.44 -3.63 4.70
C LEU A 25 -1.58 -2.14 5.05
N ASP A 26 -1.90 -1.81 6.30
CA ASP A 26 -2.03 -0.44 6.80
C ASP A 26 -0.75 0.39 6.58
N PHE A 27 0.42 -0.20 6.82
CA PHE A 27 1.71 0.45 6.57
C PHE A 27 1.89 0.81 5.08
N PHE A 28 1.61 -0.13 4.17
CA PHE A 28 1.72 0.12 2.74
C PHE A 28 0.66 1.12 2.26
N TYR A 29 -0.57 1.01 2.77
CA TYR A 29 -1.65 1.93 2.45
C TYR A 29 -1.28 3.38 2.80
N LYS A 30 -0.91 3.64 4.07
CA LYS A 30 -0.50 4.97 4.53
C LYS A 30 0.69 5.54 3.76
N ARG A 31 1.59 4.67 3.30
CA ARG A 31 2.80 5.07 2.58
C ARG A 31 2.57 5.37 1.10
N TYR A 32 1.71 4.60 0.43
CA TYR A 32 1.61 4.61 -1.04
C TYR A 32 0.26 5.10 -1.57
N TYR A 33 -0.81 5.13 -0.76
CA TYR A 33 -2.14 5.50 -1.24
C TYR A 33 -2.18 6.89 -1.88
N GLY A 34 -1.69 7.92 -1.19
CA GLY A 34 -1.72 9.29 -1.72
C GLY A 34 -0.92 9.44 -3.03
N TYR A 35 0.20 8.72 -3.16
CA TYR A 35 0.97 8.71 -4.40
C TYR A 35 0.23 8.01 -5.54
N LEU A 36 -0.38 6.85 -5.28
CA LEU A 36 -1.16 6.11 -6.27
C LEU A 36 -2.39 6.90 -6.71
N ALA A 37 -3.18 7.41 -5.76
CA ALA A 37 -4.38 8.21 -6.04
C ALA A 37 -4.05 9.45 -6.88
N PHE A 38 -2.97 10.18 -6.54
CA PHE A 38 -2.55 11.34 -7.32
C PHE A 38 -2.15 10.94 -8.76
N ARG A 39 -1.40 9.85 -8.92
CA ARG A 39 -0.97 9.37 -10.24
C ARG A 39 -2.14 8.88 -11.09
N THR A 40 -3.09 8.20 -10.49
CA THR A 40 -4.30 7.72 -11.18
C THR A 40 -5.19 8.90 -11.55
N GLU A 41 -5.38 9.89 -10.66
CA GLU A 41 -6.13 11.12 -10.94
C GLU A 41 -5.55 11.87 -12.14
N LYS A 42 -4.22 12.00 -12.23
CA LYS A 42 -3.59 12.62 -13.40
C LYS A 42 -3.81 11.84 -14.70
N ALA A 43 -4.00 10.52 -14.63
CA ALA A 43 -4.24 9.69 -15.81
C ALA A 43 -5.73 9.66 -16.20
N THR A 44 -6.64 9.64 -15.23
CA THR A 44 -8.09 9.50 -15.44
C THR A 44 -8.79 10.84 -15.59
N GLN A 45 -8.21 11.92 -15.05
CA GLN A 45 -8.86 13.22 -14.89
C GLN A 45 -10.16 13.14 -14.06
N ASP A 46 -10.30 12.10 -13.24
CA ASP A 46 -11.47 11.84 -12.42
C ASP A 46 -11.02 11.29 -11.06
N VAL A 47 -11.33 12.04 -10.00
CA VAL A 47 -10.94 11.72 -8.62
C VAL A 47 -11.63 10.47 -8.09
N CYS A 48 -12.91 10.25 -8.41
CA CYS A 48 -13.67 9.09 -7.94
C CYS A 48 -13.13 7.80 -8.57
N VAL A 49 -12.84 7.85 -9.87
CA VAL A 49 -12.19 6.74 -10.58
C VAL A 49 -10.78 6.51 -10.05
N ALA A 50 -10.03 7.58 -9.78
CA ALA A 50 -8.67 7.48 -9.26
C ALA A 50 -8.59 6.82 -7.88
N GLU A 51 -9.48 7.21 -6.96
CA GLU A 51 -9.61 6.62 -5.63
C GLU A 51 -10.01 5.15 -5.73
N SER A 52 -10.98 4.83 -6.59
CA SER A 52 -11.44 3.45 -6.81
C SER A 52 -10.31 2.55 -7.32
N ILE A 53 -9.50 3.03 -8.28
CA ILE A 53 -8.33 2.28 -8.78
C ILE A 53 -7.28 2.09 -7.68
N ALA A 54 -7.00 3.14 -6.89
CA ALA A 54 -6.02 3.04 -5.81
C ALA A 54 -6.47 2.03 -4.74
N GLN A 55 -7.74 2.06 -4.34
CA GLN A 55 -8.32 1.10 -3.41
C GLN A 55 -8.28 -0.33 -3.95
N GLU A 56 -8.66 -0.54 -5.21
CA GLU A 56 -8.60 -1.84 -5.88
C GLU A 56 -7.17 -2.40 -5.93
N ALA A 57 -6.15 -1.54 -6.13
CA ALA A 57 -4.76 -1.97 -6.09
C ALA A 57 -4.35 -2.53 -4.71
N PHE A 58 -4.80 -1.91 -3.62
CA PHE A 58 -4.55 -2.43 -2.26
C PHE A 58 -5.40 -3.67 -1.94
N LEU A 59 -6.61 -3.77 -2.47
CA LEU A 59 -7.41 -4.99 -2.36
C LEU A 59 -6.69 -6.16 -3.03
N ARG A 60 -6.18 -5.96 -4.25
CA ARG A 60 -5.38 -6.99 -4.95
C ARG A 60 -4.11 -7.33 -4.20
N LEU A 61 -3.41 -6.35 -3.65
CA LEU A 61 -2.25 -6.58 -2.80
C LEU A 61 -2.59 -7.49 -1.62
N TRP A 62 -3.74 -7.29 -0.98
CA TRP A 62 -4.22 -8.12 0.12
C TRP A 62 -4.62 -9.53 -0.35
N LEU A 63 -5.33 -9.66 -1.46
CA LEU A 63 -5.76 -10.95 -1.99
C LEU A 63 -4.57 -11.82 -2.43
N PHE A 64 -3.53 -11.21 -3.01
CA PHE A 64 -2.32 -11.89 -3.47
C PHE A 64 -1.16 -11.86 -2.48
N ARG A 65 -1.42 -11.49 -1.22
CA ARG A 65 -0.38 -11.31 -0.18
C ARG A 65 0.54 -12.51 0.02
N GLU A 66 0.05 -13.72 -0.22
CA GLU A 66 0.78 -14.98 -0.04
C GLU A 66 1.79 -15.25 -1.18
N ASN A 67 1.67 -14.53 -2.29
CA ASN A 67 2.51 -14.67 -3.49
C ASN A 67 3.56 -13.55 -3.64
N LEU A 68 3.68 -12.68 -2.63
CA LEU A 68 4.60 -11.53 -2.62
C LEU A 68 6.03 -11.91 -2.26
#